data_AF-A0A1S4DLT9-F1
#
_entry.id   AF-A0A1S4DLT9-F1
#
_cell.length_a   1.000
_cell.length_b   1.000
_cell.length_c   1.000
_cell.angle_alpha   90.00
_cell.angle_beta   90.00
_cell.angle_gamma   90.00
#
_symmetry.space_group_name_H-M   'P 1'
#
loop_
_entity.id
_entity.type
_entity.pdbx_description
1 polymer ?
#
loop_
_entity_poly.entity_id
_entity_poly.type
_entity_poly.pdbx_seq_one_letter_code
_entity_poly.pdbx_strand_id
1 'polypeptide(L)'
;MGFPKPIGIMGFLKIQGNNSSHKITLLFYQQETKKQRQQIQMIQNSNMHLVGEGLSSLNVRELKQLENKLERGITRIRSKKHEMILAETENLHKREIQLEQENASLRSKIAENERLRELSMMPAGGQEYSAIQQYLARNMLQLNMMEGGVPNSYHHQLPTDKSLELQ
;
A
#
# COMPACT_ATOMS: atom_id res chain seq x y z
N MET A 1 8.81 -51.62 17.41
CA MET A 1 8.86 -50.14 17.37
C MET A 1 10.23 -49.74 16.87
N GLY A 2 10.29 -49.27 15.62
CA GLY A 2 11.53 -48.83 14.99
C GLY A 2 11.68 -47.32 15.10
N PHE A 3 12.94 -46.89 15.17
CA PHE A 3 13.41 -45.83 14.29
C PHE A 3 14.62 -46.38 13.51
N PRO A 4 14.64 -46.22 12.18
CA PRO A 4 15.72 -46.73 11.34
C PRO A 4 16.98 -45.90 11.60
N LYS A 5 18.12 -46.59 11.75
CA LYS A 5 19.44 -45.97 11.88
C LYS A 5 19.79 -45.22 10.58
N PRO A 6 20.51 -44.09 10.67
CA PRO A 6 20.88 -43.30 9.51
C PRO A 6 21.67 -44.15 8.52
N ILE A 7 21.19 -44.12 7.28
CA ILE A 7 21.75 -44.80 6.12
C ILE A 7 23.19 -44.31 5.95
N GLY A 8 24.13 -45.26 6.00
CA GLY A 8 25.52 -45.00 5.68
C GLY A 8 25.60 -44.47 4.25
N ILE A 9 26.10 -43.24 4.11
CA ILE A 9 26.60 -42.71 2.84
C ILE A 9 27.89 -43.46 2.47
N MET A 10 27.74 -44.74 2.10
CA MET A 10 28.73 -45.49 1.33
C MET A 10 28.44 -45.22 -0.15
N GLY A 11 28.70 -43.98 -0.56
CA GLY A 11 28.72 -43.56 -1.96
C GLY A 11 30.16 -43.58 -2.44
N PHE A 12 30.44 -44.49 -3.38
CA PHE A 12 31.72 -44.68 -4.04
C PHE A 12 32.35 -43.36 -4.49
N LEU A 13 33.57 -43.09 -4.01
CA LEU A 13 34.51 -42.24 -4.72
C LEU A 13 35.94 -42.67 -4.41
N LYS A 14 36.44 -43.67 -5.15
CA LYS A 14 37.87 -43.81 -5.38
C LYS A 14 38.28 -42.66 -6.31
N ILE A 15 38.54 -41.48 -5.75
CA ILE A 15 39.47 -40.52 -6.36
C ILE A 15 40.82 -40.78 -5.70
N GLN A 16 41.66 -41.58 -6.36
CA GLN A 16 43.10 -41.43 -6.17
C GLN A 16 43.50 -40.11 -6.84
N GLY A 17 43.48 -39.04 -6.05
CA GLY A 17 43.74 -37.68 -6.48
C GLY A 17 43.68 -36.73 -5.29
N ASN A 18 44.82 -36.61 -4.61
CA ASN A 18 45.14 -35.61 -3.58
C ASN A 18 44.11 -35.45 -2.43
N ASN A 19 44.13 -36.39 -1.47
CA ASN A 19 43.38 -36.32 -0.19
C ASN A 19 43.52 -34.98 0.56
N SER A 20 44.61 -34.24 0.32
CA SER A 20 44.84 -32.92 0.90
C SER A 20 43.82 -31.88 0.40
N SER A 21 43.54 -31.84 -0.91
CA SER A 21 42.65 -30.84 -1.50
C SER A 21 41.20 -31.02 -1.05
N HIS A 22 40.68 -32.25 -1.02
CA HIS A 22 39.31 -32.51 -0.54
C HIS A 22 39.16 -32.18 0.97
N LYS A 23 40.20 -32.49 1.76
CA LYS A 23 40.23 -32.11 3.19
C LYS A 23 40.22 -30.58 3.37
N ILE A 24 41.00 -29.84 2.58
CA ILE A 24 41.03 -28.38 2.61
C ILE A 24 39.66 -27.79 2.25
N THR A 25 39.02 -28.29 1.19
CA THR A 25 37.67 -27.85 0.78
C THR A 25 36.62 -28.10 1.87
N LEU A 26 36.65 -29.28 2.50
CA LEU A 26 35.73 -29.60 3.59
C LEU A 26 35.94 -28.70 4.82
N LEU A 27 37.20 -28.44 5.19
CA LEU A 27 37.54 -27.55 6.30
C LEU A 27 37.10 -26.11 6.02
N PHE A 28 37.27 -25.64 4.79
CA PHE A 28 36.79 -24.32 4.36
C PHE A 28 35.27 -24.20 4.54
N TYR A 29 34.48 -25.12 4.00
CA TYR A 29 33.02 -25.08 4.17
C TYR A 29 32.59 -25.23 5.63
N GLN A 30 33.31 -26.02 6.42
CA GLN A 30 33.05 -26.13 7.86
C GLN A 30 33.26 -24.78 8.56
N GLN A 31 34.32 -24.05 8.22
CA GLN A 31 34.60 -22.71 8.75
C GLN A 31 33.52 -21.70 8.32
N GLU A 32 33.15 -21.68 7.05
CA GLU A 32 32.11 -20.78 6.54
C GLU A 32 30.76 -21.04 7.21
N THR A 33 30.39 -22.31 7.40
CA THR A 33 29.15 -22.66 8.11
C THR A 33 29.20 -22.25 9.58
N LYS A 34 30.37 -22.35 10.25
CA LYS A 34 30.55 -21.87 11.63
C LYS A 34 30.36 -20.35 11.71
N LYS A 35 30.95 -19.61 10.78
CA LYS A 35 30.83 -18.14 10.69
C LYS A 35 29.37 -17.72 10.48
N GLN A 36 28.65 -18.37 9.57
CA GLN A 36 27.23 -18.10 9.33
C GLN A 36 26.38 -18.41 10.58
N ARG A 37 26.61 -19.54 11.26
CA ARG A 37 25.91 -19.85 12.52
C ARG A 37 26.12 -18.79 13.59
N GLN A 38 27.35 -18.29 13.74
CA GLN A 38 27.64 -17.20 14.67
C GLN A 38 26.89 -15.92 14.29
N GLN A 39 26.83 -15.57 13.00
CA GLN A 39 26.06 -14.41 12.53
C GLN A 39 24.57 -14.54 12.85
N ILE A 40 23.98 -15.72 12.59
CA ILE A 40 22.58 -16.00 12.91
C ILE A 40 22.33 -15.80 14.40
N GLN A 41 23.18 -16.39 15.26
CA GLN A 41 23.04 -16.28 16.70
C GLN A 41 23.16 -14.83 17.19
N MET A 42 24.10 -14.05 16.64
CA MET A 42 24.23 -12.62 16.97
C MET A 42 22.97 -11.84 16.59
N ILE A 43 22.40 -12.10 15.42
CA ILE A 43 21.17 -11.43 14.96
C ILE A 43 19.98 -11.82 15.84
N GLN A 44 19.84 -13.10 16.18
CA GLN A 44 18.76 -13.59 17.05
C GLN A 44 18.83 -12.95 18.44
N ASN A 45 20.01 -12.92 19.05
CA ASN A 45 20.22 -12.24 20.34
C ASN A 45 19.90 -10.74 20.23
N SER A 46 20.35 -10.07 19.17
CA SER A 46 20.00 -8.67 18.94
C SER A 46 18.50 -8.46 18.81
N ASN A 47 17.76 -9.36 18.15
CA ASN A 47 16.32 -9.26 18.01
C ASN A 47 15.60 -9.45 19.34
N MET A 48 16.01 -10.43 20.15
CA MET A 48 15.51 -10.60 21.52
C MET A 48 15.68 -9.32 22.33
N HIS A 49 16.86 -8.71 22.31
CA HIS A 49 17.10 -7.47 23.03
C HIS A 49 16.22 -6.32 22.52
N LEU A 50 16.02 -6.22 21.21
CA LEU A 50 15.14 -5.19 20.61
C LEU A 50 13.67 -5.33 21.03
N VAL A 51 13.20 -6.56 21.30
CA VAL A 51 11.84 -6.79 21.82
C VAL A 51 11.76 -6.74 23.35
N GLY A 52 12.88 -6.49 24.03
CA GLY A 52 12.93 -6.35 25.49
C GLY A 52 13.20 -7.66 26.25
N GLU A 53 13.61 -8.72 25.58
CA GLU A 53 13.97 -10.00 26.19
C GLU A 53 15.48 -10.09 26.46
N GLY A 54 15.89 -10.95 27.42
CA GLY A 54 17.32 -11.24 27.68
C GLY A 54 18.15 -10.08 28.23
N LEU A 55 17.51 -8.99 28.66
CA LEU A 55 18.17 -7.73 29.06
C LEU A 55 19.11 -7.87 30.27
N SER A 56 18.89 -8.86 31.13
CA SER A 56 19.74 -9.12 32.32
C SER A 56 21.16 -9.52 31.95
N SER A 57 21.40 -9.96 30.71
CA SER A 57 22.73 -10.29 30.19
C SER A 57 23.53 -9.08 29.70
N LEU A 58 22.89 -7.92 29.57
CA LEU A 58 23.50 -6.69 29.07
C LEU A 58 24.02 -5.84 30.22
N ASN A 59 25.19 -5.23 30.02
CA ASN A 59 25.68 -4.21 30.95
C ASN A 59 25.02 -2.85 30.70
N VAL A 60 25.26 -1.89 31.61
CA VAL A 60 24.66 -0.54 31.54
C VAL A 60 24.98 0.19 30.24
N ARG A 61 26.20 0.03 29.70
CA ARG A 61 26.60 0.67 28.44
C ARG A 61 25.84 0.09 27.26
N GLU A 62 25.69 -1.23 27.20
CA GLU A 62 24.95 -1.93 26.15
C GLU A 62 23.45 -1.61 26.21
N LEU A 63 22.87 -1.57 27.41
CA LEU A 63 21.49 -1.13 27.62
C LEU A 63 21.27 0.30 27.11
N LYS A 64 22.21 1.22 27.39
CA LYS A 64 22.10 2.59 26.89
C LYS A 64 22.19 2.66 25.36
N GLN A 65 23.01 1.82 24.74
CA GLN A 65 23.09 1.73 23.28
C GLN A 65 21.80 1.17 22.67
N LEU A 66 21.21 0.16 23.30
CA LEU A 66 19.93 -0.42 22.91
C LEU A 66 18.80 0.60 23.01
N GLU A 67 18.68 1.30 24.14
CA GLU A 67 17.70 2.37 24.36
C GLU A 67 17.83 3.45 23.27
N ASN A 68 19.05 3.95 23.03
CA ASN A 68 19.29 4.94 21.98
C ASN A 68 18.91 4.45 20.57
N LYS A 69 19.09 3.15 20.30
CA LYS A 69 18.70 2.55 19.01
C LYS A 69 17.17 2.50 18.88
N LEU A 70 16.47 2.09 19.94
CA LEU A 70 15.02 2.06 20.00
C LEU A 70 14.42 3.46 19.88
N GLU A 71 14.95 4.44 20.61
CA GLU A 71 14.46 5.83 20.59
C GLU A 71 14.54 6.44 19.18
N ARG A 72 15.67 6.23 18.48
CA ARG A 72 15.80 6.65 17.08
C ARG A 72 14.82 5.94 16.16
N GLY A 73 14.61 4.64 16.35
CA GLY A 73 13.64 3.86 15.57
C GLY A 73 12.21 4.37 15.76
N ILE A 74 11.80 4.56 17.01
CA ILE A 74 10.48 5.08 17.39
C ILE A 74 10.27 6.48 16.82
N THR A 75 11.27 7.36 16.95
CA THR A 75 11.22 8.71 16.38
C THR A 75 10.97 8.66 14.88
N ARG A 76 11.74 7.86 14.13
CA ARG A 76 11.56 7.70 12.68
C ARG A 76 10.17 7.16 12.32
N ILE A 77 9.69 6.14 13.03
CA ILE A 77 8.35 5.58 12.80
C ILE A 77 7.27 6.63 13.04
N ARG A 78 7.36 7.39 14.13
CA ARG A 78 6.40 8.46 14.46
C ARG A 78 6.40 9.56 13.41
N SER A 79 7.58 10.04 13.00
CA SER A 79 7.70 11.05 11.92
C SER A 79 7.08 10.55 10.63
N LYS A 80 7.40 9.32 10.20
CA LYS A 80 6.84 8.76 8.96
C LYS A 80 5.33 8.59 9.03
N LYS A 81 4.81 8.11 10.17
CA LYS A 81 3.37 8.00 10.40
C LYS A 81 2.69 9.37 10.34
N HIS A 82 3.31 10.39 10.92
CA HIS A 82 2.78 11.75 10.90
C HIS A 82 2.71 12.31 9.47
N GLU A 83 3.78 12.19 8.69
CA GLU A 83 3.81 12.59 7.29
C GLU A 83 2.72 11.90 6.45
N MET A 84 2.54 10.59 6.63
CA MET A 84 1.50 9.84 5.91
C MET A 84 0.09 10.29 6.28
N ILE A 85 -0.18 10.53 7.57
CA ILE A 85 -1.48 11.03 8.02
C ILE A 85 -1.77 12.42 7.45
N LEU A 86 -0.77 13.30 7.42
CA LEU A 86 -0.92 14.64 6.84
C LEU A 86 -1.24 14.56 5.35
N ALA A 87 -0.50 13.73 4.60
CA ALA A 87 -0.74 13.52 3.17
C ALA A 87 -2.15 12.97 2.90
N GLU A 88 -2.60 11.99 3.69
CA GLU A 88 -3.93 11.42 3.55
C GLU A 88 -5.03 12.43 3.89
N THR A 89 -4.83 13.23 4.95
CA THR A 89 -5.76 14.29 5.34
C THR A 89 -5.91 15.33 4.22
N GLU A 90 -4.79 15.75 3.61
CA GLU A 90 -4.82 16.70 2.50
C GLU A 90 -5.53 16.12 1.26
N ASN A 91 -5.30 14.85 0.94
CA ASN A 91 -5.96 14.18 -0.17
C ASN A 91 -7.48 14.09 0.04
N LEU A 92 -7.91 13.68 1.24
CA LEU A 92 -9.32 13.59 1.60
C LEU A 92 -10.00 14.96 1.54
N HIS A 93 -9.34 16.01 2.04
CA HIS A 93 -9.89 17.36 2.00
C HIS A 93 -10.03 17.89 0.56
N LYS A 94 -9.06 17.63 -0.32
CA LYS A 94 -9.20 17.95 -1.75
C LYS A 94 -10.37 17.20 -2.38
N ARG A 95 -10.58 15.93 -2.01
CA ARG A 95 -11.69 15.14 -2.54
C ARG A 95 -13.05 15.64 -2.03
N GLU A 96 -13.13 16.03 -0.77
CA GLU A 96 -14.30 16.66 -0.16
C GLU A 96 -14.70 17.91 -0.96
N ILE A 97 -13.76 18.84 -1.19
CA ILE A 97 -14.01 20.06 -1.97
C ILE A 97 -14.51 19.73 -3.38
N GLN A 98 -13.90 18.76 -4.07
CA GLN A 98 -14.34 18.35 -5.41
C GLN A 98 -15.78 17.81 -5.38
N LEU A 99 -16.10 16.97 -4.41
CA LEU A 99 -17.45 16.41 -4.25
C LEU A 99 -18.48 17.50 -3.92
N GLU A 100 -18.13 18.47 -3.10
CA GLU A 100 -19.01 19.62 -2.81
C GLU A 100 -19.28 20.44 -4.07
N GLN A 101 -18.26 20.70 -4.89
CA GLN A 101 -18.41 21.41 -6.17
C GLN A 101 -19.28 20.63 -7.16
N GLU A 102 -19.04 19.32 -7.31
CA GLU A 102 -19.86 18.43 -8.13
C GLU A 102 -21.33 18.42 -7.65
N ASN A 103 -21.55 18.32 -6.34
CA ASN A 103 -22.89 18.30 -5.74
C ASN A 103 -23.62 19.63 -5.96
N ALA A 104 -22.95 20.77 -5.77
CA ALA A 104 -23.51 22.09 -6.02
C ALA A 104 -23.91 22.27 -7.50
N SER A 105 -23.06 21.83 -8.42
CA SER A 105 -23.34 21.85 -9.87
C SER A 105 -24.57 21.01 -10.21
N LEU A 106 -24.67 19.79 -9.66
CA LEU A 106 -25.82 18.93 -9.86
C LEU A 106 -27.12 19.54 -9.31
N ARG A 107 -27.08 20.14 -8.12
CA ARG A 107 -28.24 20.84 -7.55
C ARG A 107 -28.70 22.01 -8.42
N SER A 108 -27.76 22.79 -8.96
CA SER A 108 -28.08 23.86 -9.90
C SER A 108 -28.72 23.33 -11.18
N LYS A 109 -28.23 22.21 -11.72
CA LYS A 109 -28.81 21.56 -12.92
C LYS A 109 -30.21 21.03 -12.66
N ILE A 110 -30.47 20.47 -11.47
CA ILE A 110 -31.81 20.00 -11.08
C ILE A 110 -32.77 21.18 -11.00
N ALA A 111 -32.40 22.25 -10.30
CA ALA A 111 -33.24 23.44 -10.17
C ALA A 111 -33.56 24.08 -11.54
N GLU A 112 -32.59 24.13 -12.44
CA GLU A 112 -32.83 24.62 -13.81
C GLU A 112 -33.76 23.68 -14.60
N ASN A 113 -33.61 22.37 -14.46
CA ASN A 113 -34.50 21.41 -15.10
C ASN A 113 -35.95 21.53 -14.60
N GLU A 114 -36.12 21.71 -13.29
CA GLU A 114 -37.43 21.93 -12.68
C GLU A 114 -38.08 23.22 -13.21
N ARG A 115 -37.32 24.32 -13.31
CA ARG A 115 -37.79 25.57 -13.93
C ARG A 115 -38.20 25.38 -15.39
N LEU A 116 -37.40 24.69 -16.19
CA LEU A 116 -37.73 24.39 -17.58
C LEU A 116 -39.00 23.54 -17.69
N ARG A 117 -39.19 22.58 -16.77
CA ARG A 117 -40.42 21.79 -16.68
C ARG A 117 -41.61 22.67 -16.32
N GLU A 118 -41.52 23.51 -15.30
CA GLU A 118 -42.58 24.44 -14.92
C GLU A 118 -42.97 25.37 -16.07
N LEU A 119 -41.98 25.91 -16.80
CA LEU A 119 -42.20 26.77 -17.96
C LEU A 119 -42.91 26.04 -19.11
N SER A 120 -42.62 24.75 -19.29
CA SER A 120 -43.32 23.88 -20.27
C SER A 120 -44.78 23.58 -19.89
N MET A 121 -45.13 23.72 -18.60
CA MET A 121 -46.45 23.40 -18.06
C MET A 121 -47.34 24.64 -17.83
N MET A 122 -46.83 25.87 -18.05
CA MET A 122 -47.66 27.08 -18.02
C MET A 122 -48.63 27.12 -19.21
N PRO A 123 -49.93 27.41 -19.00
CA PRO A 123 -50.87 27.52 -20.10
C PRO A 123 -50.59 28.82 -20.86
N ALA A 124 -49.91 28.71 -22.01
CA ALA A 124 -49.80 29.82 -22.95
C ALA A 124 -51.19 30.08 -23.54
N GLY A 125 -51.68 31.31 -23.39
CA GLY A 125 -52.94 31.75 -23.99
C GLY A 125 -52.88 31.62 -25.51
N GLY A 126 -53.56 30.61 -26.05
CA GLY A 126 -53.65 30.33 -27.49
C GLY A 126 -53.17 28.91 -27.83
N GLN A 127 -54.07 28.09 -28.38
CA GLN A 127 -53.85 26.66 -28.61
C GLN A 127 -52.65 26.33 -29.52
N GLU A 128 -52.24 27.23 -30.41
CA GLU A 128 -51.07 27.05 -31.29
C GLU A 128 -49.73 27.36 -30.60
N TYR A 129 -49.69 28.34 -29.69
CA TYR A 129 -48.46 28.70 -28.97
C TYR A 129 -48.01 27.56 -28.03
N SER A 130 -48.98 26.85 -27.45
CA SER A 130 -48.73 25.73 -26.53
C SER A 130 -48.01 24.54 -27.19
N ALA A 131 -48.31 24.22 -28.45
CA ALA A 131 -47.73 23.06 -29.13
C ALA A 131 -46.26 23.28 -29.52
N ILE A 132 -45.95 24.48 -30.02
CA ILE A 132 -44.58 24.87 -30.39
C ILE A 132 -43.71 25.00 -29.13
N GLN A 133 -44.24 25.54 -28.03
CA GLN A 133 -43.53 25.59 -26.75
C GLN A 133 -43.23 24.20 -26.19
N GLN A 134 -44.18 23.26 -26.26
CA GLN A 134 -43.93 21.88 -25.84
C GLN A 134 -42.84 21.18 -26.68
N TYR A 135 -42.82 21.41 -27.99
CA TYR A 135 -41.79 20.85 -28.88
C TYR A 135 -40.39 21.39 -28.55
N LEU A 136 -40.26 22.71 -28.32
CA LEU A 136 -38.99 23.34 -27.97
C LEU A 136 -38.49 22.90 -26.58
N ALA A 137 -39.39 22.80 -25.58
CA ALA A 137 -39.05 22.30 -24.25
C ALA A 137 -38.56 20.85 -24.28
N ARG A 138 -39.20 19.99 -25.10
CA ARG A 138 -38.79 18.58 -25.28
C ARG A 138 -37.39 18.47 -25.90
N ASN A 139 -37.08 19.27 -26.90
CA ASN A 139 -35.77 19.24 -27.57
C ASN A 139 -34.64 19.80 -26.69
N MET A 140 -34.91 20.85 -25.90
CA MET A 140 -33.96 21.42 -24.93
C MET A 140 -33.51 20.39 -23.86
N LEU A 141 -34.46 19.61 -23.32
CA LEU A 141 -34.15 18.54 -22.37
C LEU A 141 -33.26 17.45 -22.98
N GLN A 142 -33.45 17.16 -24.27
CA GLN A 142 -32.74 16.09 -24.97
C GLN A 142 -31.28 16.49 -25.30
N LEU A 143 -31.03 17.76 -25.59
CA LEU A 143 -29.67 18.30 -25.81
C LEU A 143 -28.84 18.30 -24.52
N ASN A 144 -29.43 18.71 -23.39
CA ASN A 144 -28.74 18.71 -22.09
C ASN A 144 -28.33 17.30 -21.62
N MET A 145 -29.04 16.26 -22.06
CA MET A 145 -28.73 14.84 -21.78
C MET A 145 -27.58 14.30 -22.64
N MET A 146 -27.29 14.90 -23.80
CA MET A 146 -26.17 14.49 -24.67
C MET A 146 -24.86 15.24 -24.38
N GLU A 147 -24.92 16.43 -23.78
CA GLU A 147 -23.74 17.24 -23.44
C GLU A 147 -23.06 16.80 -22.12
N GLY A 148 -23.74 15.99 -21.30
CA GLY A 148 -23.21 15.40 -20.07
C GLY A 148 -22.33 14.17 -20.31
N GLY A 149 -21.20 14.33 -21.01
CA GLY A 149 -20.17 13.30 -21.09
C GLY A 149 -19.71 12.88 -19.69
N VAL A 150 -19.94 11.62 -19.34
CA VAL A 150 -19.46 10.99 -18.10
C VAL A 150 -17.93 11.11 -18.03
N PRO A 151 -17.33 11.78 -17.04
CA PRO A 151 -15.90 11.62 -16.81
C PRO A 151 -15.71 10.24 -16.19
N ASN A 152 -15.04 9.38 -16.95
CA ASN A 152 -14.38 8.13 -16.55
C ASN A 152 -14.59 7.68 -15.10
N SER A 153 -15.24 6.51 -14.96
CA SER A 153 -15.20 5.68 -13.77
C SER A 153 -13.73 5.45 -13.37
N TYR A 154 -13.33 5.99 -12.22
CA TYR A 154 -11.97 5.86 -11.71
C TYR A 154 -11.67 4.41 -11.37
N HIS A 155 -10.81 3.80 -12.19
CA HIS A 155 -10.13 2.56 -11.87
C HIS A 155 -9.25 2.81 -10.64
N HIS A 156 -9.60 2.18 -9.53
CA HIS A 156 -8.84 2.19 -8.29
C HIS A 156 -7.49 1.47 -8.50
N GLN A 157 -6.41 2.23 -8.63
CA GLN A 157 -5.06 1.70 -8.44
C GLN A 157 -4.63 2.05 -7.01
N LEU A 158 -4.61 1.03 -6.14
CA LEU A 158 -3.87 1.09 -4.89
C LEU A 158 -2.43 1.51 -5.20
N PRO A 159 -1.81 2.38 -4.40
CA PRO A 159 -0.38 2.61 -4.48
C PRO A 159 0.33 1.27 -4.22
N THR A 160 0.87 0.65 -5.27
CA THR A 160 1.86 -0.40 -5.09
C THR A 160 3.10 0.27 -4.53
N ASP A 161 3.39 -0.06 -3.28
CA ASP A 161 4.57 0.37 -2.56
C ASP A 161 5.82 -0.11 -3.31
N LYS A 162 6.34 0.73 -4.22
CA LYS A 162 7.60 0.49 -4.94
C LYS A 162 8.82 0.69 -4.05
N SER A 163 8.64 0.93 -2.75
CA SER A 163 9.74 1.16 -1.81
C SER A 163 10.44 -0.13 -1.36
N LEU A 164 10.03 -1.30 -1.86
CA LEU A 164 10.65 -2.60 -1.55
C LEU A 164 11.53 -3.17 -2.69
N GLU A 165 11.66 -2.47 -3.82
CA GLU A 165 12.68 -2.79 -4.82
C GLU A 165 13.78 -1.73 -4.78
N LEU A 166 14.74 -1.86 -3.84
CA LEU A 166 16.17 -1.55 -4.03
C LEU A 166 16.93 -1.75 -2.70
N GLN A 167 18.03 -2.50 -2.83
CA GLN A 167 19.08 -2.90 -1.86
C GLN A 167 18.81 -4.10 -0.95
#